data_AF-A0A4R6KNN2-F1
#
_entry.id   AF-A0A4R6KNN2-F1
#
_cell.length_a   1.000
_cell.length_b   1.000
_cell.length_c   1.000
_cell.angle_alpha   90.00
_cell.angle_beta   90.00
_cell.angle_gamma   90.00
#
_symmetry.space_group_name_H-M   'P 1'
#
loop_
_entity.id
_entity.type
_entity.pdbx_description
1 polymer ?
#
loop_
_entity_poly.entity_id
_entity_poly.type
_entity_poly.pdbx_seq_one_letter_code
_entity_poly.pdbx_strand_id
1 'polypeptide(L)'
;MPARTPEERSLVARIASAERWGRTPDRTAATAPARAGLRAKFAREVDPDGTLDPAEVDRRVDQLHRAHMLRMTLKAKAARRQARELTAQAEAAETELEAAGGPDAA
;
A
#
# COMPACT_ATOMS: atom_id res chain seq x y z
N MET A 1 -14.94 -7.55 -25.49
CA MET A 1 -14.56 -6.26 -24.89
C MET A 1 -13.06 -6.28 -24.66
N PRO A 2 -12.27 -5.34 -25.20
CA PRO A 2 -10.84 -5.29 -24.94
C PRO A 2 -10.57 -5.13 -23.44
N ALA A 3 -9.44 -5.66 -22.98
CA ALA A 3 -9.01 -5.51 -21.59
C ALA A 3 -8.63 -4.05 -21.31
N ARG A 4 -9.10 -3.50 -20.18
CA ARG A 4 -8.79 -2.12 -19.78
C ARG A 4 -7.29 -1.90 -19.58
N THR A 5 -6.77 -0.75 -19.99
CA THR A 5 -5.38 -0.35 -19.72
C THR A 5 -5.17 -0.10 -18.22
N PRO A 6 -3.92 -0.07 -17.72
CA PRO A 6 -3.63 0.29 -16.32
C PRO A 6 -4.22 1.65 -15.90
N GLU A 7 -4.19 2.64 -16.79
CA GLU A 7 -4.69 4.00 -16.55
C GLU A 7 -6.22 4.03 -16.39
N GLU A 8 -6.94 3.33 -17.25
CA GLU A 8 -8.40 3.20 -17.16
C GLU A 8 -8.81 2.51 -15.87
N ARG A 9 -8.11 1.45 -15.44
CA ARG A 9 -8.37 0.80 -14.15
C ARG A 9 -8.13 1.73 -12.97
N SER A 10 -7.09 2.55 -13.03
CA SER A 10 -6.80 3.57 -12.01
C SER A 10 -7.91 4.64 -11.94
N LEU A 11 -8.42 5.09 -13.10
CA LEU A 11 -9.53 6.04 -13.15
C LEU A 11 -10.83 5.46 -12.56
N VAL A 12 -11.19 4.23 -12.93
CA VAL A 12 -12.36 3.53 -12.38
C VAL A 12 -12.26 3.39 -10.86
N ALA A 13 -11.09 3.01 -10.33
CA ALA A 13 -10.88 2.90 -8.89
C ALA A 13 -11.06 4.24 -8.16
N ARG A 14 -10.59 5.34 -8.75
CA ARG A 14 -10.76 6.69 -8.21
C ARG A 14 -12.24 7.12 -8.17
N ILE A 15 -12.99 6.88 -9.25
CA ILE A 15 -14.44 7.16 -9.31
C ILE A 15 -15.17 6.39 -8.21
N ALA A 16 -14.95 5.08 -8.12
CA ALA A 16 -15.59 4.24 -7.12
C ALA A 16 -15.27 4.68 -5.68
N SER A 17 -14.03 5.08 -5.42
CA SER A 17 -13.62 5.60 -4.12
C SER A 17 -14.32 6.92 -3.78
N ALA A 18 -14.36 7.87 -4.73
CA ALA A 18 -15.01 9.17 -4.54
C ALA A 18 -16.51 8.99 -4.23
N GLU A 19 -17.20 8.15 -5.00
CA GLU A 19 -18.60 7.84 -4.76
C GLU A 19 -18.85 7.18 -3.41
N ARG A 20 -18.05 6.18 -3.04
CA ARG A 20 -18.20 5.47 -1.76
C ARG A 20 -18.06 6.44 -0.59
N TRP A 21 -17.04 7.29 -0.62
CA TRP A 21 -16.80 8.23 0.46
C TRP A 21 -17.79 9.39 0.48
N GLY A 22 -18.33 9.81 -0.68
CA GLY A 22 -19.44 10.76 -0.75
C GLY A 22 -20.72 10.25 -0.08
N ARG A 23 -20.95 8.92 -0.07
CA ARG A 23 -22.09 8.27 0.60
C ARG A 23 -21.83 7.89 2.05
N THR A 24 -20.62 8.11 2.57
CA THR A 24 -20.24 7.65 3.92
C THR A 24 -20.33 8.82 4.92
N PRO A 25 -21.34 8.85 5.81
CA PRO A 25 -21.51 9.96 6.76
C PRO A 25 -20.40 9.99 7.83
N ASP A 26 -19.97 8.83 8.33
CA ASP A 26 -18.86 8.72 9.27
C ASP A 26 -17.79 7.76 8.74
N ARG A 27 -16.65 8.34 8.35
CA ARG A 27 -15.50 7.61 7.80
C ARG A 27 -14.74 6.83 8.87
N THR A 28 -14.74 7.31 10.11
CA THR A 28 -14.10 6.66 11.25
C THR A 28 -14.85 5.39 11.63
N ALA A 29 -16.17 5.46 11.69
CA ALA A 29 -17.04 4.31 11.91
C ALA A 29 -16.93 3.28 10.77
N ALA A 30 -16.91 3.73 9.51
CA ALA A 30 -16.80 2.85 8.35
C ALA A 30 -15.52 1.98 8.33
N THR A 31 -14.46 2.41 9.03
CA THR A 31 -13.18 1.68 9.12
C THR A 31 -12.93 1.08 10.50
N ALA A 32 -13.80 1.32 11.49
CA ALA A 32 -13.66 0.78 12.84
C ALA A 32 -13.64 -0.76 12.89
N PRO A 33 -14.50 -1.50 12.15
CA PRO A 33 -14.46 -2.96 12.16
C PRO A 33 -13.13 -3.53 11.66
N ALA A 34 -12.53 -2.92 10.64
CA ALA A 34 -11.24 -3.35 10.12
C ALA A 34 -10.10 -3.13 11.14
N ARG A 35 -10.10 -1.97 11.81
CA ARG A 35 -9.13 -1.69 12.89
C ARG A 35 -9.30 -2.64 14.07
N ALA A 36 -10.54 -2.93 14.47
CA ALA A 36 -10.85 -3.87 15.53
C ALA A 36 -10.40 -5.29 15.18
N GLY A 37 -10.67 -5.76 13.96
CA GLY A 37 -10.22 -7.08 13.50
C GLY A 37 -8.70 -7.23 13.48
N LEU A 38 -7.98 -6.19 13.06
CA LEU A 38 -6.51 -6.18 13.08
C LEU A 38 -5.97 -6.24 14.52
N ARG A 39 -6.53 -5.45 15.45
CA ARG A 39 -6.16 -5.54 16.87
C ARG A 39 -6.47 -6.91 17.47
N ALA A 40 -7.63 -7.49 17.17
CA ALA A 40 -8.02 -8.81 17.66
C ALA A 40 -7.10 -9.92 17.13
N LYS A 41 -6.58 -9.78 15.91
CA LYS A 41 -5.51 -10.66 15.41
C LYS A 41 -4.26 -10.55 16.28
N PHE A 42 -3.79 -9.32 16.56
CA PHE A 42 -2.60 -9.13 17.39
C PHE A 42 -2.80 -9.58 18.83
N ALA A 43 -3.98 -9.40 19.42
CA ALA A 43 -4.28 -9.88 20.76
C ALA A 43 -4.11 -11.41 20.84
N ARG A 44 -4.62 -12.15 19.85
CA ARG A 44 -4.44 -13.61 19.76
C ARG A 44 -2.99 -14.04 19.52
N GLU A 45 -2.18 -13.21 18.85
CA GLU A 45 -0.75 -13.47 18.68
C GLU A 45 0.04 -13.20 19.98
N VAL A 46 -0.39 -12.22 20.77
CA VAL A 46 0.25 -11.81 22.03
C VAL A 46 -0.06 -12.76 23.17
N ASP A 47 -1.33 -13.19 23.27
CA ASP A 47 -1.82 -14.05 24.34
C ASP A 47 -2.77 -15.13 23.78
N PRO A 48 -2.22 -16.20 23.19
CA PRO A 48 -3.02 -17.30 22.67
C PRO A 48 -3.82 -18.03 23.75
N ASP A 49 -3.25 -18.11 24.95
CA ASP A 49 -3.77 -18.88 26.08
C ASP A 49 -4.64 -18.05 27.04
N GLY A 50 -4.70 -16.72 26.86
CA GLY A 50 -5.52 -15.82 27.68
C GLY A 50 -5.02 -15.65 29.11
N THR A 51 -3.70 -15.74 29.33
CA THR A 51 -3.08 -15.78 30.66
C THR A 51 -2.49 -14.44 31.10
N LEU A 52 -2.35 -13.48 30.19
CA LEU A 52 -1.74 -12.19 30.48
C LEU A 52 -2.76 -11.21 31.05
N ASP A 53 -2.28 -10.27 31.86
CA ASP A 53 -3.08 -9.14 32.30
C ASP A 53 -3.56 -8.31 31.09
N PRO A 54 -4.84 -7.87 31.04
CA PRO A 54 -5.38 -7.11 29.92
C PRO A 54 -4.56 -5.88 29.54
N ALA A 55 -3.98 -5.17 30.51
CA ALA A 55 -3.18 -3.97 30.24
C ALA A 55 -1.86 -4.33 29.53
N GLU A 56 -1.25 -5.47 29.87
CA GLU A 56 -0.05 -5.95 29.19
C GLU A 56 -0.37 -6.48 27.79
N VAL A 57 -1.53 -7.11 27.59
CA VAL A 57 -2.01 -7.49 26.26
C VAL A 57 -2.16 -6.25 25.39
N ASP A 58 -2.85 -5.21 25.87
CA ASP A 58 -3.04 -3.96 25.12
C ASP A 58 -1.72 -3.29 24.78
N ARG A 59 -0.79 -3.19 25.75
CA ARG A 59 0.54 -2.62 25.52
C ARG A 59 1.28 -3.36 24.41
N ARG A 60 1.26 -4.69 24.42
CA ARG A 60 1.93 -5.51 23.41
C ARG A 60 1.23 -5.44 22.04
N VAL A 61 -0.10 -5.41 22.01
CA VAL A 61 -0.89 -5.21 20.78
C VAL A 61 -0.55 -3.87 20.13
N ASP A 62 -0.40 -2.81 20.92
CA ASP A 62 0.00 -1.49 20.42
C ASP A 62 1.39 -1.52 19.77
N GLN A 63 2.34 -2.24 20.39
CA GLN A 63 3.68 -2.40 19.82
C GLN A 63 3.66 -3.24 18.53
N LEU A 64 2.89 -4.33 18.47
CA LEU A 64 2.74 -5.13 17.25
C LEU A 64 2.08 -4.33 16.12
N HIS A 65 1.05 -3.55 16.44
CA HIS A 65 0.41 -2.66 15.47
C HIS A 65 1.41 -1.61 14.95
N ARG A 66 2.21 -0.99 15.82
CA ARG A 66 3.27 -0.07 15.42
C ARG A 66 4.29 -0.76 14.51
N ALA A 67 4.76 -1.94 14.88
CA ALA A 67 5.70 -2.72 14.08
C ALA A 67 5.12 -3.08 12.69
N HIS A 68 3.83 -3.45 12.62
CA HIS A 68 3.14 -3.71 11.36
C HIS A 68 3.17 -2.50 10.43
N MET A 69 2.81 -1.31 10.94
CA MET A 69 2.83 -0.07 10.15
C MET A 69 4.24 0.32 9.70
N LEU A 70 5.25 0.10 10.55
CA LEU A 70 6.65 0.32 10.19
C LEU A 70 7.12 -0.61 9.07
N ARG A 71 6.75 -1.90 9.10
CA ARG A 71 7.04 -2.85 8.02
C ARG A 71 6.39 -2.43 6.70
N MET A 72 5.13 -2.00 6.71
CA MET A 72 4.46 -1.46 5.53
C MET A 72 5.19 -0.24 4.96
N THR A 73 5.61 0.68 5.84
CA THR A 73 6.36 1.87 5.45
C THR A 73 7.70 1.52 4.81
N LEU A 74 8.44 0.58 5.39
CA LEU A 74 9.71 0.10 4.85
C LEU A 74 9.53 -0.49 3.45
N LYS A 75 8.53 -1.37 3.27
CA LYS A 75 8.20 -1.96 1.97
C LYS A 75 7.85 -0.91 0.93
N ALA A 76 7.04 0.09 1.31
CA ALA A 76 6.68 1.19 0.42
C ALA A 76 7.91 2.05 0.03
N LYS A 77 8.81 2.34 0.97
CA LYS A 77 10.07 3.05 0.68
C LYS A 77 10.95 2.26 -0.29
N ALA A 78 11.09 0.95 -0.10
CA ALA A 78 11.83 0.09 -1.01
C ALA A 78 11.23 0.09 -2.42
N ALA A 79 9.91 -0.08 -2.54
CA ALA A 79 9.22 -0.08 -3.84
C ALA A 79 9.38 1.26 -4.58
N ARG A 80 9.29 2.40 -3.87
CA ARG A 80 9.51 3.72 -4.49
C ARG A 80 10.94 3.91 -4.97
N ARG A 81 11.93 3.39 -4.23
CA ARG A 81 13.34 3.45 -4.66
C ARG A 81 13.54 2.65 -5.95
N GLN A 82 13.01 1.43 -5.99
CA GLN A 82 13.09 0.57 -7.17
C GLN A 82 12.41 1.20 -8.40
N ALA A 83 11.23 1.80 -8.23
CA ALA A 83 10.54 2.48 -9.32
C ALA A 83 11.39 3.62 -9.92
N ARG A 84 12.03 4.44 -9.08
CA ARG A 84 12.91 5.53 -9.55
C ARG A 84 14.13 5.01 -10.28
N GLU A 85 14.73 3.93 -9.80
CA GLU A 85 15.88 3.29 -10.44
C GLU A 85 15.51 2.76 -11.83
N LEU A 86 14.36 2.09 -11.95
CA LEU A 86 13.86 1.60 -13.24
C LEU A 86 13.56 2.74 -14.21
N THR A 87 12.94 3.83 -13.75
CA THR A 87 12.71 5.02 -14.58
C THR A 87 14.04 5.63 -15.05
N ALA A 88 15.00 5.81 -14.15
CA ALA A 88 16.32 6.34 -14.52
C ALA A 88 17.06 5.43 -15.52
N GLN A 89 16.94 4.10 -15.36
CA GLN A 89 17.49 3.14 -16.32
C GLN A 89 16.80 3.23 -17.69
N ALA A 90 15.49 3.41 -17.73
CA ALA A 90 14.75 3.59 -18.98
C ALA A 90 15.15 4.90 -19.69
N GLU A 91 15.22 6.01 -18.96
CA GLU A 91 15.67 7.31 -19.49
C GLU A 91 17.12 7.22 -20.03
N ALA A 92 18.01 6.53 -19.32
CA ALA A 92 19.38 6.32 -19.77
C ALA A 92 19.45 5.45 -21.04
N ALA A 93 18.63 4.39 -21.12
CA ALA A 93 18.54 3.54 -22.29
C ALA A 93 17.96 4.28 -23.50
N GLU A 94 16.93 5.12 -23.30
CA GLU A 94 16.39 6.01 -24.33
C GLU A 94 17.47 6.97 -24.84
N THR A 95 18.23 7.59 -23.92
CA THR A 95 19.36 8.47 -24.27
C THR A 95 20.44 7.73 -25.07
N GLU A 96 20.78 6.50 -24.68
CA GLU A 96 21.77 5.68 -25.39
C GLU A 96 21.28 5.29 -26.79
N LEU A 97 20.00 4.95 -26.94
CA LEU A 97 19.37 4.66 -28.23
C LEU A 97 19.35 5.89 -29.15
N GLU A 98 19.05 7.07 -28.62
CA GLU A 98 19.10 8.33 -29.37
C GLU A 98 20.53 8.64 -29.83
N ALA A 99 21.53 8.47 -28.95
CA ALA A 99 22.93 8.70 -29.26
C ALA A 99 23.50 7.69 -30.29
N ALA A 100 22.97 6.47 -30.32
CA ALA A 100 23.33 5.44 -31.29
C ALA A 100 22.75 5.69 -32.70
N GLY A 101 21.99 6.78 -32.91
CA GLY A 101 21.40 7.15 -34.19
C GLY A 101 20.11 6.40 -34.48
N GLY A 102 19.03 6.78 -33.78
CA GLY A 102 17.69 6.22 -33.97
C GLY A 102 17.22 6.18 -35.45
N PRO A 103 16.20 5.35 -35.78
CA PRO A 103 15.95 4.73 -37.10
C PRO A 103 15.54 5.66 -38.28
N ASP A 104 16.01 6.90 -38.32
CA ASP A 104 15.80 7.85 -39.42
C ASP A 104 17.09 8.16 -40.21
N ALA A 105 18.12 7.32 -40.06
CA ALA A 105 19.34 7.34 -40.86
C ALA A 105 19.25 6.37 -42.05
N ALA A 106 18.30 6.58 -42.99
CA ALA A 106 18.34 6.07 -44.37
C ALA A 106 17.24 6.70 -45.24
#